data_AF-A0A843K3Q8-F1
#
_entry.id   AF-A0A843K3Q8-F1
#
_cell.length_a   1.000
_cell.length_b   1.000
_cell.length_c   1.000
_cell.angle_alpha   90.00
_cell.angle_beta   90.00
_cell.angle_gamma   90.00
#
_symmetry.space_group_name_H-M   'P 1'
#
loop_
_entity.id
_entity.type
_entity.pdbx_description
1 polymer ?
#
loop_
_entity_poly.entity_id
_entity_poly.type
_entity_poly.pdbx_seq_one_letter_code
_entity_poly.pdbx_strand_id
1 'polypeptide(L)'
;MKYTAIILSLFIFITPFVLAQEIKFEEYSHNPVFDPTMRAYYPSVIFDSNKFGGHGNAAYYKMWYNDGNGNIYLTESLDGISWGANTLVSGLSSAQHPIVVYDANGFGSGIYYKIWYWSGNVDSIGSIRYAESNNGLSWTNDQSVQQHATDPSLQLVTDYSQFNHYFYHLYGPGYIIYNPVGSNIGSLTPDNKNDDQAFTYKYIMYYDSSSEGSSPNGTSEDTSLAYSTDGIYWIRYGNKPVLISSGNSNDWDGKYSYRVSIVKIDGVYHLWYSGANGLGSDYYAQGIGHATSIDGINWVRDSKPVFHINDGKSWRKDRTYTPSVIYDLKGFEAGGCPNLKMWFTGKTSSEYTINYANTCVKSAERKMSLPVLYNVKMADLLNPSSNIHYIVEGKFIKDVILVTNIDNIFQIGVENKGILKAKNITLSVEEYPSCIDIHINPVYADIPPKSIYYYEVTIKPKCNPGTYKIKFKVEGKNISQEKELVFRVE
;
A
#
# COMPACT_ATOMS: atom_id res chain seq x y z
N MET A 1 -24.65 11.19 -57.91
CA MET A 1 -23.38 11.46 -57.21
C MET A 1 -23.70 11.62 -55.73
N LYS A 2 -23.41 10.57 -54.94
CA LYS A 2 -23.62 10.51 -53.49
C LYS A 2 -22.29 10.92 -52.85
N TYR A 3 -22.28 11.96 -52.03
CA TYR A 3 -21.17 12.24 -51.11
C TYR A 3 -21.67 11.94 -49.70
N THR A 4 -21.30 10.75 -49.22
CA THR A 4 -21.32 10.36 -47.81
C THR A 4 -20.18 11.06 -47.10
N ALA A 5 -20.49 11.96 -46.17
CA ALA A 5 -19.53 12.52 -45.23
C ALA A 5 -19.24 11.49 -44.13
N ILE A 6 -17.98 11.07 -44.04
CA ILE A 6 -17.47 10.23 -42.95
C ILE A 6 -17.13 11.17 -41.79
N ILE A 7 -17.89 11.05 -40.68
CA ILE A 7 -17.54 11.68 -39.41
C ILE A 7 -16.45 10.82 -38.78
N LEU A 8 -15.22 11.34 -38.76
CA LEU A 8 -14.10 10.76 -38.03
C LEU A 8 -14.25 11.14 -36.54
N SER A 9 -14.84 10.25 -35.75
CA SER A 9 -14.88 10.40 -34.29
C SER A 9 -13.50 10.14 -33.71
N LEU A 10 -12.72 11.20 -33.48
CA LEU A 10 -11.52 11.20 -32.67
C LEU A 10 -11.94 11.00 -31.19
N PHE A 11 -11.90 9.75 -30.70
CA PHE A 11 -11.91 9.49 -29.26
C PHE A 11 -10.54 9.88 -28.71
N ILE A 12 -10.40 11.14 -28.30
CA ILE A 12 -9.27 11.56 -27.46
C ILE A 12 -9.52 10.96 -26.07
N PHE A 13 -8.86 9.85 -25.78
CA PHE A 13 -8.68 9.40 -24.41
C PHE A 13 -7.86 10.47 -23.69
N ILE A 14 -8.54 11.38 -22.99
CA ILE A 14 -7.91 12.25 -22.00
C ILE A 14 -7.64 11.35 -20.80
N THR A 15 -6.52 10.64 -20.82
CA THR A 15 -5.94 10.13 -19.56
C THR A 15 -5.59 11.35 -18.73
N PRO A 16 -6.07 11.47 -17.49
CA PRO A 16 -5.58 12.52 -16.61
C PRO A 16 -4.11 12.20 -16.35
N PHE A 17 -3.21 12.95 -16.99
CA PHE A 17 -1.84 13.09 -16.50
C PHE A 17 -1.96 13.73 -15.12
N VAL A 18 -2.10 12.90 -14.09
CA VAL A 18 -1.73 13.30 -12.74
C VAL A 18 -0.24 13.56 -12.84
N LEU A 19 0.16 14.83 -12.90
CA LEU A 19 1.56 15.20 -12.70
C LEU A 19 1.91 14.73 -11.30
N ALA A 20 2.54 13.55 -11.20
CA ALA A 20 3.15 13.10 -9.96
C ALA A 20 4.10 14.22 -9.51
N GLN A 21 4.08 14.51 -8.22
CA GLN A 21 5.00 15.49 -7.65
C GLN A 21 6.43 15.09 -8.00
N GLU A 22 7.23 16.05 -8.48
CA GLU A 22 8.65 15.83 -8.70
C GLU A 22 9.33 15.61 -7.35
N ILE A 23 9.72 14.36 -7.06
CA ILE A 23 10.42 14.01 -5.84
C ILE A 23 11.92 14.10 -6.12
N LYS A 24 12.56 15.10 -5.53
CA LYS A 24 14.00 15.29 -5.61
C LYS A 24 14.66 14.98 -4.28
N PHE A 25 15.47 13.93 -4.25
CA PHE A 25 16.28 13.59 -3.08
C PHE A 25 17.53 14.46 -2.97
N GLU A 26 17.88 14.80 -1.74
CA GLU A 26 19.16 15.40 -1.38
C GLU A 26 20.02 14.34 -0.68
N GLU A 27 21.19 14.03 -1.26
CA GLU A 27 22.16 13.15 -0.61
C GLU A 27 22.78 13.83 0.60
N TYR A 28 22.94 13.06 1.68
CA TYR A 28 23.65 13.54 2.85
C TYR A 28 25.13 13.81 2.55
N SER A 29 25.61 14.98 2.96
CA SER A 29 26.95 15.46 2.63
C SER A 29 28.08 14.64 3.24
N HIS A 30 27.81 13.86 4.29
CA HIS A 30 28.78 13.01 4.97
C HIS A 30 28.53 11.51 4.71
N ASN A 31 27.89 11.17 3.58
CA ASN A 31 27.84 9.78 3.14
C ASN A 31 29.26 9.20 2.97
N PRO A 32 29.47 7.91 3.30
CA PRO A 32 28.46 6.94 3.75
C PRO A 32 28.04 7.12 5.21
N VAL A 33 26.77 6.80 5.52
CA VAL A 33 26.25 6.83 6.90
C VAL A 33 26.54 5.55 7.68
N PHE A 34 26.87 4.46 6.99
CA PHE A 34 27.21 3.20 7.62
C PHE A 34 28.20 2.39 6.77
N ASP A 35 29.37 2.15 7.35
CA ASP A 35 30.52 1.47 6.76
C ASP A 35 31.20 0.59 7.82
N PRO A 36 30.62 -0.58 8.14
CA PRO A 36 31.23 -1.50 9.09
C PRO A 36 32.45 -2.19 8.47
N THR A 37 33.24 -2.90 9.28
CA THR A 37 34.43 -3.63 8.81
C THR A 37 34.14 -4.70 7.76
N MET A 38 32.91 -5.20 7.74
CA MET A 38 32.39 -6.09 6.72
C MET A 38 31.56 -5.34 5.69
N ARG A 39 31.29 -5.96 4.55
CA ARG A 39 30.41 -5.36 3.54
C ARG A 39 29.04 -5.06 4.13
N ALA A 40 28.47 -3.92 3.77
CA ALA A 40 27.08 -3.59 4.08
C ALA A 40 26.32 -3.22 2.80
N TYR A 41 25.40 -4.10 2.38
CA TYR A 41 24.56 -3.86 1.21
C TYR A 41 23.21 -4.57 1.29
N TYR A 42 22.28 -4.16 0.41
CA TYR A 42 20.85 -4.53 0.46
C TYR A 42 20.17 -4.15 1.79
N PRO A 43 20.09 -2.85 2.11
CA PRO A 43 19.45 -2.41 3.33
C PRO A 43 17.93 -2.65 3.28
N SER A 44 17.39 -3.19 4.36
CA SER A 44 15.96 -3.19 4.68
C SER A 44 15.77 -2.36 5.94
N VAL A 45 15.39 -1.09 5.77
CA VAL A 45 15.16 -0.16 6.87
C VAL A 45 13.69 -0.05 7.17
N ILE A 46 13.34 -0.14 8.45
CA ILE A 46 11.98 0.13 8.95
C ILE A 46 12.03 1.16 10.08
N PHE A 47 10.91 1.83 10.29
CA PHE A 47 10.72 2.86 11.30
C PHE A 47 9.51 2.55 12.17
N ASP A 48 9.63 2.81 13.46
CA ASP A 48 8.49 2.88 14.37
C ASP A 48 8.64 4.04 15.36
N SER A 49 7.65 4.94 15.37
CA SER A 49 7.60 6.07 16.29
C SER A 49 7.51 5.68 17.77
N ASN A 50 7.07 4.46 18.09
CA ASN A 50 7.02 3.91 19.45
C ASN A 50 8.26 3.08 19.81
N LYS A 51 9.34 3.21 19.02
CA LYS A 51 10.61 2.53 19.24
C LYS A 51 10.47 1.00 19.33
N PHE A 52 9.64 0.43 18.47
CA PHE A 52 9.29 -0.98 18.37
C PHE A 52 8.57 -1.57 19.59
N GLY A 53 8.06 -0.74 20.50
CA GLY A 53 7.10 -1.15 21.53
C GLY A 53 7.56 -2.24 22.50
N GLY A 54 8.88 -2.42 22.67
CA GLY A 54 9.45 -3.50 23.48
C GLY A 54 9.68 -4.82 22.73
N HIS A 55 9.42 -4.86 21.42
CA HIS A 55 9.68 -6.01 20.55
C HIS A 55 11.15 -6.01 20.09
N GLY A 56 12.08 -6.11 21.05
CA GLY A 56 13.52 -5.94 20.86
C GLY A 56 14.04 -4.63 21.46
N ASN A 57 15.28 -4.24 21.14
CA ASN A 57 15.86 -3.00 21.66
C ASN A 57 15.09 -1.77 21.14
N ALA A 58 15.06 -0.72 21.97
CA ALA A 58 14.38 0.53 21.65
C ALA A 58 15.24 1.39 20.71
N ALA A 59 14.76 1.58 19.49
CA ALA A 59 15.34 2.46 18.47
C ALA A 59 14.23 2.99 17.57
N TYR A 60 14.40 4.15 16.93
CA TYR A 60 13.40 4.61 15.93
C TYR A 60 13.55 3.84 14.63
N TYR A 61 14.79 3.44 14.31
CA TYR A 61 15.15 2.77 13.08
C TYR A 61 15.85 1.46 13.36
N LYS A 62 15.50 0.46 12.56
CA LYS A 62 16.22 -0.82 12.47
C LYS A 62 16.55 -1.08 11.01
N MET A 63 17.76 -1.56 10.77
CA MET A 63 18.25 -1.91 9.44
C MET A 63 18.80 -3.33 9.44
N TRP A 64 18.23 -4.16 8.59
CA TRP A 64 18.82 -5.45 8.22
C TRP A 64 19.60 -5.28 6.92
N TYR A 65 20.81 -5.81 6.87
CA TYR A 65 21.65 -5.76 5.68
C TYR A 65 22.44 -7.06 5.55
N ASN A 66 22.93 -7.34 4.34
CA ASN A 66 23.72 -8.53 4.04
C ASN A 66 25.22 -8.19 3.86
N ASP A 67 26.06 -9.18 4.18
CA ASP A 67 27.53 -9.12 4.05
C ASP A 67 28.09 -9.73 2.75
N GLY A 68 27.21 -10.37 1.97
CA GLY A 68 27.55 -11.04 0.72
C GLY A 68 28.05 -12.46 0.85
N ASN A 69 28.07 -13.01 2.05
CA ASN A 69 28.50 -14.37 2.34
C ASN A 69 27.40 -15.17 3.06
N GLY A 70 26.14 -14.85 2.77
CA GLY A 70 24.97 -15.55 3.33
C GLY A 70 24.63 -15.16 4.77
N ASN A 71 25.11 -14.02 5.27
CA ASN A 71 24.79 -13.54 6.61
C ASN A 71 23.97 -12.25 6.56
N ILE A 72 23.01 -12.11 7.49
CA ILE A 72 22.25 -10.87 7.70
C ILE A 72 22.61 -10.31 9.07
N TYR A 73 22.80 -9.00 9.13
CA TYR A 73 23.11 -8.27 10.34
C TYR A 73 22.00 -7.27 10.63
N LEU A 74 21.70 -7.06 11.92
CA LEU A 74 20.86 -5.97 12.41
C LEU A 74 21.75 -4.87 12.99
N THR A 75 21.45 -3.63 12.63
CA THR A 75 21.90 -2.42 13.35
C THR A 75 20.71 -1.48 13.59
N GLU A 76 20.86 -0.57 14.55
CA GLU A 76 19.78 0.23 15.11
C GLU A 76 20.21 1.71 15.17
N SER A 77 19.26 2.62 15.02
CA SER A 77 19.53 4.06 15.03
C SER A 77 18.37 4.87 15.64
N LEU A 78 18.73 6.01 16.22
CA LEU A 78 17.78 7.00 16.76
C LEU A 78 17.46 8.14 15.78
N ASP A 79 18.26 8.33 14.73
CA ASP A 79 18.12 9.43 13.76
C ASP A 79 18.09 8.92 12.29
N GLY A 80 18.46 7.66 12.07
CA GLY A 80 18.58 7.05 10.75
C GLY A 80 19.89 7.41 10.03
N ILE A 81 20.81 8.08 10.70
CA ILE A 81 22.10 8.55 10.16
C ILE A 81 23.25 7.95 10.97
N SER A 82 23.18 8.03 12.29
CA SER A 82 24.15 7.46 13.22
C SER A 82 23.70 6.06 13.61
N TRP A 83 24.41 5.05 13.12
CA TRP A 83 24.07 3.64 13.34
C TRP A 83 24.93 3.01 14.43
N GLY A 84 24.30 2.20 15.28
CA GLY A 84 24.97 1.47 16.35
C GLY A 84 25.78 0.27 15.87
N ALA A 85 26.26 -0.51 16.83
CA ALA A 85 26.94 -1.77 16.57
C ALA A 85 26.04 -2.73 15.78
N ASN A 86 26.62 -3.47 14.84
CA ASN A 86 25.92 -4.53 14.12
C ASN A 86 25.96 -5.85 14.88
N THR A 87 24.88 -6.62 14.77
CA THR A 87 24.74 -7.94 15.38
C THR A 87 24.30 -8.94 14.32
N LEU A 88 25.01 -10.07 14.20
CA LEU A 88 24.61 -11.18 13.33
C LEU A 88 23.27 -11.74 13.81
N VAL A 89 22.29 -11.86 12.91
CA VAL A 89 21.01 -12.48 13.24
C VAL A 89 21.14 -14.00 13.26
N SER A 90 20.32 -14.67 14.09
CA SER A 90 20.32 -16.14 14.20
C SER A 90 19.06 -16.77 13.61
N GLY A 91 19.15 -18.04 13.22
CA GLY A 91 17.99 -18.83 12.77
C GLY A 91 17.63 -18.70 11.28
N LEU A 92 18.49 -18.07 10.47
CA LEU A 92 18.34 -18.01 9.02
C LEU A 92 19.38 -18.90 8.31
N SER A 93 19.05 -19.37 7.11
CA SER A 93 19.88 -20.32 6.35
C SER A 93 20.45 -19.67 5.09
N SER A 94 21.74 -19.33 5.08
CA SER A 94 22.44 -18.72 3.92
C SER A 94 21.67 -17.53 3.34
N ALA A 95 21.46 -16.52 4.16
CA ALA A 95 20.48 -15.48 3.93
C ALA A 95 21.08 -14.22 3.31
N GLN A 96 20.45 -13.75 2.24
CA GLN A 96 20.86 -12.58 1.47
C GLN A 96 19.62 -11.73 1.14
N HIS A 97 19.82 -10.48 0.74
CA HIS A 97 18.73 -9.67 0.17
C HIS A 97 17.49 -9.55 1.10
N PRO A 98 17.66 -9.17 2.38
CA PRO A 98 16.58 -9.18 3.35
C PRO A 98 15.49 -8.17 3.01
N ILE A 99 14.23 -8.54 3.24
CA ILE A 99 13.08 -7.62 3.33
C ILE A 99 12.34 -7.94 4.63
N VAL A 100 12.37 -6.99 5.56
CA VAL A 100 11.75 -7.14 6.88
C VAL A 100 10.52 -6.26 7.00
N VAL A 101 9.45 -6.84 7.55
CA VAL A 101 8.21 -6.14 7.87
C VAL A 101 7.94 -6.27 9.37
N TYR A 102 7.48 -5.18 9.98
CA TYR A 102 7.06 -5.11 11.38
C TYR A 102 5.57 -4.77 11.48
N ASP A 103 4.89 -5.43 12.41
CA ASP A 103 3.54 -5.05 12.84
C ASP A 103 3.48 -5.00 14.36
N ALA A 104 3.16 -3.84 14.92
CA ALA A 104 3.02 -3.65 16.36
C ALA A 104 1.90 -4.51 16.98
N ASN A 105 0.92 -4.94 16.17
CA ASN A 105 -0.16 -5.83 16.60
C ASN A 105 0.20 -7.33 16.46
N GLY A 106 1.45 -7.62 16.10
CA GLY A 106 1.98 -8.97 16.07
C GLY A 106 1.38 -9.85 14.96
N PHE A 107 1.00 -9.27 13.82
CA PHE A 107 0.33 -9.96 12.70
C PHE A 107 -0.93 -10.75 13.10
N GLY A 108 -1.51 -10.49 14.29
CA GLY A 108 -2.60 -11.24 14.90
C GLY A 108 -2.20 -12.56 15.60
N SER A 109 -0.91 -12.92 15.63
CA SER A 109 -0.39 -14.15 16.24
C SER A 109 0.61 -13.93 17.38
N GLY A 110 1.01 -12.67 17.64
CA GLY A 110 2.03 -12.34 18.63
C GLY A 110 3.47 -12.45 18.13
N ILE A 111 3.66 -12.67 16.82
CA ILE A 111 4.94 -12.52 16.10
C ILE A 111 5.03 -11.09 15.60
N TYR A 112 6.11 -10.35 15.84
CA TYR A 112 6.15 -8.92 15.50
C TYR A 112 6.93 -8.60 14.24
N TYR A 113 7.81 -9.49 13.80
CA TYR A 113 8.63 -9.32 12.61
C TYR A 113 8.49 -10.53 11.69
N LYS A 114 8.43 -10.26 10.40
CA LYS A 114 8.55 -11.26 9.34
C LYS A 114 9.67 -10.84 8.41
N ILE A 115 10.44 -11.81 7.92
CA ILE A 115 11.49 -11.59 6.93
C ILE A 115 11.26 -12.48 5.73
N TRP A 116 11.47 -11.91 4.56
CA TRP A 116 11.68 -12.65 3.33
C TRP A 116 13.10 -12.38 2.85
N TYR A 117 13.79 -13.42 2.39
CA TYR A 117 15.18 -13.27 1.97
C TYR A 117 15.52 -14.24 0.84
N TRP A 118 16.58 -13.92 0.10
CA TRP A 118 17.12 -14.76 -0.96
C TRP A 118 18.11 -15.79 -0.40
N SER A 119 17.97 -17.06 -0.80
CA SER A 119 18.83 -18.14 -0.31
C SER A 119 20.14 -18.31 -1.09
N GLY A 120 20.31 -17.57 -2.19
CA GLY A 120 21.45 -17.71 -3.12
C GLY A 120 21.19 -18.63 -4.32
N ASN A 121 20.06 -19.35 -4.33
CA ASN A 121 19.63 -20.16 -5.48
C ASN A 121 18.72 -19.33 -6.41
N VAL A 122 18.57 -19.75 -7.66
CA VAL A 122 17.74 -19.03 -8.64
C VAL A 122 16.66 -19.88 -9.33
N ASP A 123 16.89 -21.20 -9.44
CA ASP A 123 16.09 -22.09 -10.30
C ASP A 123 14.90 -22.75 -9.58
N SER A 124 14.52 -22.26 -8.41
CA SER A 124 13.44 -22.88 -7.61
C SER A 124 12.70 -21.87 -6.75
N ILE A 125 11.48 -22.21 -6.33
CA ILE A 125 10.72 -21.38 -5.38
C ILE A 125 11.46 -21.25 -4.02
N GLY A 126 12.30 -22.23 -3.68
CA GLY A 126 13.19 -22.18 -2.51
C GLY A 126 14.29 -21.12 -2.57
N SER A 127 14.39 -20.39 -3.69
CA SER A 127 15.22 -19.18 -3.81
C SER A 127 14.73 -18.07 -2.88
N ILE A 128 13.43 -18.02 -2.57
CA ILE A 128 12.88 -17.12 -1.54
C ILE A 128 12.53 -17.94 -0.29
N ARG A 129 13.05 -17.48 0.84
CA ARG A 129 12.76 -18.03 2.16
C ARG A 129 12.03 -17.02 3.03
N TYR A 130 11.36 -17.54 4.05
CA TYR A 130 10.54 -16.84 5.01
C TYR A 130 10.95 -17.24 6.43
N ALA A 131 10.95 -16.29 7.36
CA ALA A 131 11.09 -16.56 8.78
C ALA A 131 10.38 -15.50 9.64
N GLU A 132 10.24 -15.81 10.93
CA GLU A 132 9.47 -15.05 11.91
C GLU A 132 10.32 -14.68 13.12
N SER A 133 10.08 -13.52 13.72
CA SER A 133 10.78 -13.10 14.94
C SER A 133 9.92 -12.22 15.86
N ASN A 134 10.21 -12.29 17.15
CA ASN A 134 9.63 -11.41 18.17
C ASN A 134 10.50 -10.18 18.47
N ASN A 135 11.77 -10.19 18.09
CA ASN A 135 12.73 -9.13 18.44
C ASN A 135 13.54 -8.61 17.25
N GLY A 136 13.45 -9.27 16.10
CA GLY A 136 14.19 -8.92 14.89
C GLY A 136 15.65 -9.42 14.85
N LEU A 137 16.10 -10.12 15.89
CA LEU A 137 17.46 -10.67 16.01
C LEU A 137 17.49 -12.20 15.89
N SER A 138 16.55 -12.87 16.56
CA SER A 138 16.45 -14.33 16.55
C SER A 138 15.24 -14.74 15.74
N TRP A 139 15.48 -15.48 14.67
CA TRP A 139 14.46 -15.90 13.73
C TRP A 139 14.13 -17.39 13.94
N THR A 140 12.86 -17.70 13.72
CA THR A 140 12.31 -19.06 13.80
C THR A 140 11.43 -19.31 12.60
N ASN A 141 10.96 -20.55 12.43
CA ASN A 141 10.06 -20.91 11.33
C ASN A 141 10.67 -20.65 9.94
N ASP A 142 11.98 -20.84 9.82
CA ASP A 142 12.73 -20.66 8.58
C ASP A 142 12.35 -21.74 7.55
N GLN A 143 11.73 -21.31 6.45
CA GLN A 143 11.24 -22.21 5.41
C GLN A 143 11.26 -21.54 4.03
N SER A 144 11.24 -22.36 2.98
CA SER A 144 10.99 -21.84 1.63
C SER A 144 9.56 -21.34 1.52
N VAL A 145 9.35 -20.26 0.76
CA VAL A 145 7.98 -19.92 0.34
C VAL A 145 7.44 -20.98 -0.61
N GLN A 146 6.13 -20.94 -0.83
CA GLN A 146 5.40 -21.91 -1.64
C GLN A 146 4.75 -21.23 -2.83
N GLN A 147 4.51 -22.03 -3.88
CA GLN A 147 3.78 -21.64 -5.07
C GLN A 147 2.89 -22.82 -5.50
N HIS A 148 2.00 -22.58 -6.46
CA HIS A 148 1.14 -23.63 -7.00
C HIS A 148 1.95 -24.81 -7.59
N ALA A 149 1.52 -26.05 -7.35
CA ALA A 149 2.32 -27.24 -7.63
C ALA A 149 2.49 -27.55 -9.13
N THR A 150 1.47 -27.28 -9.95
CA THR A 150 1.43 -27.76 -11.35
C THR A 150 1.07 -26.71 -12.40
N ASP A 151 0.22 -25.73 -12.07
CA ASP A 151 -0.14 -24.62 -12.96
C ASP A 151 0.96 -23.53 -13.00
N PRO A 152 1.72 -23.40 -14.12
CA PRO A 152 2.78 -22.41 -14.23
C PRO A 152 2.25 -20.97 -14.35
N SER A 153 0.96 -20.79 -14.62
CA SER A 153 0.34 -19.46 -14.65
C SER A 153 0.21 -18.81 -13.27
N LEU A 154 0.32 -19.61 -12.21
CA LEU A 154 0.24 -19.18 -10.80
C LEU A 154 1.61 -19.17 -10.10
N GLN A 155 2.62 -19.82 -10.69
CA GLN A 155 3.97 -19.97 -10.14
C GLN A 155 4.82 -18.71 -10.30
N LEU A 156 5.65 -18.39 -9.30
CA LEU A 156 6.56 -17.23 -9.30
C LEU A 156 7.80 -17.46 -10.16
N VAL A 157 8.28 -18.70 -10.17
CA VAL A 157 9.38 -19.20 -11.00
C VAL A 157 8.88 -20.38 -11.84
N THR A 158 9.21 -20.40 -13.12
CA THR A 158 8.68 -21.33 -14.12
C THR A 158 9.79 -21.89 -14.99
N ASP A 159 9.51 -22.98 -15.71
CA ASP A 159 10.42 -23.51 -16.71
C ASP A 159 10.81 -22.48 -17.78
N TYR A 160 12.02 -22.61 -18.31
CA TYR A 160 12.58 -21.71 -19.32
C TYR A 160 11.63 -21.47 -20.49
N SER A 161 10.94 -22.49 -21.01
CA SER A 161 10.07 -22.39 -22.19
C SER A 161 8.76 -21.61 -21.97
N GLN A 162 8.46 -21.20 -20.73
CA GLN A 162 7.21 -20.56 -20.37
C GLN A 162 7.32 -19.03 -20.38
N PHE A 163 6.20 -18.35 -20.65
CA PHE A 163 6.04 -16.90 -20.49
C PHE A 163 7.16 -16.03 -21.06
N ASN A 164 7.72 -16.41 -22.22
CA ASN A 164 8.86 -15.72 -22.83
C ASN A 164 10.05 -15.55 -21.87
N HIS A 165 10.27 -16.54 -21.01
CA HIS A 165 11.40 -16.69 -20.12
C HIS A 165 11.44 -15.67 -18.96
N TYR A 166 10.47 -14.77 -18.85
CA TYR A 166 10.48 -13.69 -17.85
C TYR A 166 10.62 -14.17 -16.40
N PHE A 167 10.16 -15.39 -16.11
CA PHE A 167 10.14 -15.97 -14.77
C PHE A 167 11.05 -17.20 -14.67
N TYR A 168 12.08 -17.28 -15.51
CA TYR A 168 12.98 -18.43 -15.55
C TYR A 168 13.76 -18.56 -14.24
N HIS A 169 14.27 -17.45 -13.71
CA HIS A 169 15.06 -17.42 -12.48
C HIS A 169 14.51 -16.39 -11.48
N LEU A 170 14.87 -16.58 -10.20
CA LEU A 170 14.36 -15.79 -9.07
C LEU A 170 15.53 -15.29 -8.19
N TYR A 171 15.77 -13.97 -8.20
CA TYR A 171 16.86 -13.32 -7.47
C TYR A 171 16.46 -12.78 -6.08
N GLY A 172 15.25 -13.15 -5.64
CA GLY A 172 14.79 -12.93 -4.29
C GLY A 172 13.60 -11.99 -4.16
N PRO A 173 13.19 -11.70 -2.92
CA PRO A 173 12.16 -10.70 -2.68
C PRO A 173 12.73 -9.32 -2.96
N GLY A 174 11.96 -8.46 -3.63
CA GLY A 174 12.31 -7.06 -3.90
C GLY A 174 11.74 -6.13 -2.84
N TYR A 175 10.43 -6.21 -2.58
CA TYR A 175 9.72 -5.43 -1.56
C TYR A 175 8.43 -6.13 -1.12
N ILE A 176 8.01 -5.93 0.14
CA ILE A 176 6.76 -6.48 0.67
C ILE A 176 5.87 -5.34 1.15
N ILE A 177 4.64 -5.29 0.65
CA ILE A 177 3.56 -4.48 1.22
C ILE A 177 2.74 -5.39 2.12
N TYR A 178 2.59 -5.00 3.39
CA TYR A 178 1.68 -5.62 4.33
C TYR A 178 0.45 -4.76 4.58
N ASN A 179 -0.73 -5.31 4.34
CA ASN A 179 -2.03 -4.70 4.56
C ASN A 179 -2.79 -5.48 5.65
N PRO A 180 -2.76 -5.05 6.93
CA PRO A 180 -3.41 -5.79 8.02
C PRO A 180 -4.92 -5.95 7.84
N VAL A 181 -5.56 -5.05 7.08
CA VAL A 181 -7.02 -5.06 6.80
C VAL A 181 -7.35 -5.58 5.39
N GLY A 182 -6.41 -6.26 4.74
CA GLY A 182 -6.61 -6.83 3.40
C GLY A 182 -7.82 -7.78 3.36
N SER A 183 -8.76 -7.50 2.46
CA SER A 183 -9.98 -8.30 2.27
C SER A 183 -9.76 -9.58 1.46
N ASN A 184 -8.60 -9.74 0.83
CA ASN A 184 -8.20 -10.92 0.03
C ASN A 184 -9.26 -11.30 -1.03
N ILE A 185 -9.73 -10.35 -1.84
CA ILE A 185 -10.74 -10.64 -2.86
C ILE A 185 -10.16 -11.60 -3.90
N GLY A 186 -10.82 -12.74 -4.06
CA GLY A 186 -10.40 -13.87 -4.92
C GLY A 186 -9.82 -15.07 -4.15
N SER A 187 -9.45 -14.90 -2.87
CA SER A 187 -8.75 -15.96 -2.12
C SER A 187 -9.58 -17.21 -1.79
N LEU A 188 -10.89 -17.21 -2.06
CA LEU A 188 -11.75 -18.40 -1.92
C LEU A 188 -11.58 -19.37 -3.10
N THR A 189 -10.94 -18.94 -4.17
CA THR A 189 -10.64 -19.73 -5.37
C THR A 189 -9.15 -19.60 -5.72
N PRO A 190 -8.23 -20.13 -4.88
CA PRO A 190 -6.79 -19.89 -5.01
C PRO A 190 -6.16 -20.41 -6.32
N ASP A 191 -6.85 -21.30 -7.03
CA ASP A 191 -6.41 -21.83 -8.33
C ASP A 191 -7.03 -21.06 -9.53
N ASN A 192 -7.75 -19.97 -9.26
CA ASN A 192 -8.38 -19.12 -10.27
C ASN A 192 -7.99 -17.65 -10.07
N LYS A 193 -6.99 -17.19 -10.82
CA LYS A 193 -6.55 -15.79 -10.72
C LYS A 193 -7.45 -14.75 -11.42
N ASN A 194 -8.57 -15.16 -12.02
CA ASN A 194 -9.39 -14.26 -12.85
C ASN A 194 -10.25 -13.29 -12.04
N ASP A 195 -10.60 -13.65 -10.81
CA ASP A 195 -11.36 -12.80 -9.87
C ASP A 195 -10.49 -12.17 -8.78
N ASP A 196 -9.19 -12.46 -8.79
CA ASP A 196 -8.22 -11.92 -7.83
C ASP A 196 -8.02 -10.41 -8.01
N GLN A 197 -8.09 -9.69 -6.89
CA GLN A 197 -7.69 -8.28 -6.82
C GLN A 197 -6.41 -8.16 -5.98
N ALA A 198 -5.25 -8.21 -6.64
CA ALA A 198 -3.93 -8.30 -6.00
C ALA A 198 -3.73 -7.35 -4.80
N PHE A 199 -4.07 -6.06 -4.97
CA PHE A 199 -3.88 -5.04 -3.93
C PHE A 199 -4.88 -5.09 -2.75
N THR A 200 -5.79 -6.05 -2.76
CA THR A 200 -6.71 -6.33 -1.65
C THR A 200 -6.16 -7.42 -0.72
N TYR A 201 -5.12 -8.14 -1.12
CA TYR A 201 -4.50 -9.18 -0.31
C TYR A 201 -3.73 -8.59 0.87
N LYS A 202 -3.56 -9.40 1.92
CA LYS A 202 -2.79 -9.03 3.12
C LYS A 202 -1.31 -8.82 2.82
N TYR A 203 -0.75 -9.61 1.92
CA TYR A 203 0.65 -9.49 1.52
C TYR A 203 0.75 -9.35 0.01
N ILE A 204 1.53 -8.37 -0.43
CA ILE A 204 1.88 -8.17 -1.83
C ILE A 204 3.41 -8.13 -1.91
N MET A 205 3.99 -8.95 -2.78
CA MET A 205 5.42 -9.02 -2.99
C MET A 205 5.75 -8.50 -4.39
N TYR A 206 6.66 -7.53 -4.43
CA TYR A 206 7.45 -7.28 -5.62
C TYR A 206 8.70 -8.14 -5.52
N TYR A 207 9.04 -8.86 -6.58
CA TYR A 207 10.16 -9.80 -6.58
C TYR A 207 10.99 -9.67 -7.85
N ASP A 208 12.26 -10.02 -7.74
CA ASP A 208 13.22 -9.91 -8.82
C ASP A 208 13.19 -11.20 -9.66
N SER A 209 12.51 -11.14 -10.81
CA SER A 209 12.44 -12.24 -11.77
C SER A 209 13.46 -12.02 -12.89
N SER A 210 14.06 -13.09 -13.39
CA SER A 210 15.06 -12.99 -14.45
C SER A 210 14.73 -13.90 -15.63
N SER A 211 15.01 -13.37 -16.82
CA SER A 211 15.05 -14.13 -18.06
C SER A 211 16.47 -14.45 -18.55
N GLU A 212 17.48 -14.07 -17.76
CA GLU A 212 18.90 -14.20 -18.12
C GLU A 212 19.26 -13.56 -19.47
N GLY A 213 18.60 -12.44 -19.81
CA GLY A 213 18.80 -11.75 -21.08
C GLY A 213 18.05 -12.37 -22.26
N SER A 214 17.24 -13.41 -22.02
CA SER A 214 16.54 -14.16 -23.05
C SER A 214 15.08 -13.71 -23.24
N SER A 215 14.66 -12.62 -22.59
CA SER A 215 13.33 -12.04 -22.84
C SER A 215 13.22 -11.50 -24.27
N PRO A 216 12.00 -11.28 -24.80
CA PRO A 216 11.81 -10.71 -26.14
C PRO A 216 12.47 -9.34 -26.34
N ASN A 217 12.66 -8.59 -25.25
CA ASN A 217 13.28 -7.28 -25.25
C ASN A 217 14.78 -7.33 -24.85
N GLY A 218 15.36 -8.52 -24.66
CA GLY A 218 16.75 -8.69 -24.24
C GLY A 218 17.07 -8.23 -22.81
N THR A 219 16.04 -8.03 -21.98
CA THR A 219 16.17 -7.64 -20.56
C THR A 219 16.61 -8.83 -19.72
N SER A 220 17.30 -8.58 -18.60
CA SER A 220 17.83 -9.64 -17.74
C SER A 220 16.97 -9.82 -16.49
N GLU A 221 17.10 -8.91 -15.53
CA GLU A 221 16.31 -8.91 -14.29
C GLU A 221 15.27 -7.80 -14.34
N ASP A 222 14.02 -8.15 -14.09
CA ASP A 222 12.86 -7.27 -14.11
C ASP A 222 12.04 -7.46 -12.82
N THR A 223 11.18 -6.50 -12.49
CA THR A 223 10.37 -6.57 -11.26
C THR A 223 8.99 -7.14 -11.55
N SER A 224 8.68 -8.24 -10.87
CA SER A 224 7.40 -8.95 -10.94
C SER A 224 6.58 -8.79 -9.67
N LEU A 225 5.31 -9.18 -9.71
CA LEU A 225 4.34 -8.99 -8.62
C LEU A 225 3.70 -10.33 -8.26
N ALA A 226 3.53 -10.58 -6.96
CA ALA A 226 2.78 -11.71 -6.42
C ALA A 226 1.95 -11.25 -5.20
N TYR A 227 0.92 -12.01 -4.85
CA TYR A 227 0.07 -11.72 -3.70
C TYR A 227 -0.21 -12.97 -2.88
N SER A 228 -0.49 -12.77 -1.59
CA SER A 228 -0.64 -13.84 -0.61
C SER A 228 -1.53 -13.42 0.57
N THR A 229 -2.24 -14.38 1.14
CA THR A 229 -3.06 -14.19 2.35
C THR A 229 -2.26 -14.37 3.64
N ASP A 230 -1.16 -15.13 3.60
CA ASP A 230 -0.38 -15.57 4.77
C ASP A 230 1.11 -15.17 4.72
N GLY A 231 1.62 -14.82 3.53
CA GLY A 231 3.02 -14.49 3.29
C GLY A 231 3.92 -15.70 3.01
N ILE A 232 3.35 -16.91 2.93
CA ILE A 232 4.07 -18.17 2.69
C ILE A 232 3.68 -18.74 1.33
N TYR A 233 2.39 -18.85 1.00
CA TYR A 233 1.93 -19.30 -0.31
C TYR A 233 1.64 -18.10 -1.21
N TRP A 234 2.31 -18.04 -2.36
CA TRP A 234 2.25 -16.89 -3.25
C TRP A 234 1.68 -17.26 -4.62
N ILE A 235 0.83 -16.36 -5.14
CA ILE A 235 0.26 -16.44 -6.48
C ILE A 235 0.85 -15.32 -7.32
N ARG A 236 1.44 -15.67 -8.48
CA ARG A 236 2.02 -14.69 -9.41
C ARG A 236 0.93 -13.88 -10.12
N TYR A 237 1.14 -12.56 -10.19
CA TYR A 237 0.31 -11.66 -10.98
C TYR A 237 0.73 -11.64 -12.47
N GLY A 238 -0.27 -11.64 -13.37
CA GLY A 238 -0.06 -11.43 -14.80
C GLY A 238 0.68 -12.56 -15.52
N ASN A 239 1.24 -12.27 -16.70
CA ASN A 239 2.07 -13.17 -17.54
C ASN A 239 3.39 -12.51 -17.97
N LYS A 240 3.71 -11.35 -17.39
CA LYS A 240 4.94 -10.58 -17.61
C LYS A 240 5.26 -9.78 -16.34
N PRO A 241 6.51 -9.32 -16.15
CA PRO A 241 6.87 -8.44 -15.05
C PRO A 241 6.07 -7.13 -15.09
N VAL A 242 5.82 -6.53 -13.92
CA VAL A 242 5.08 -5.28 -13.78
C VAL A 242 5.95 -4.05 -14.07
N LEU A 243 7.27 -4.18 -13.90
CA LEU A 243 8.26 -3.21 -14.35
C LEU A 243 9.33 -3.97 -15.16
N ILE A 244 9.30 -3.78 -16.48
CA ILE A 244 10.28 -4.34 -17.40
C ILE A 244 11.28 -3.23 -17.76
N SER A 245 12.57 -3.55 -17.71
CA SER A 245 13.68 -2.71 -18.15
C SER A 245 13.42 -2.15 -19.55
N SER A 246 14.06 -1.03 -19.93
CA SER A 246 13.62 -0.33 -21.15
C SER A 246 13.82 -1.16 -22.43
N GLY A 247 14.74 -2.13 -22.40
CA GLY A 247 15.14 -2.96 -23.54
C GLY A 247 16.03 -2.22 -24.55
N ASN A 248 16.24 -0.92 -24.36
CA ASN A 248 17.10 -0.10 -25.20
C ASN A 248 18.42 0.13 -24.48
N SER A 249 19.52 -0.37 -25.06
CA SER A 249 20.86 -0.27 -24.48
C SER A 249 21.40 1.16 -24.34
N ASN A 250 20.76 2.14 -25.00
CA ASN A 250 21.10 3.56 -24.84
C ASN A 250 20.48 4.18 -23.58
N ASP A 251 19.45 3.56 -23.00
CA ASP A 251 18.86 4.02 -21.75
C ASP A 251 19.66 3.43 -20.58
N TRP A 252 19.76 4.18 -19.48
CA TRP A 252 20.57 3.80 -18.32
C TRP A 252 20.05 2.52 -17.62
N ASP A 253 18.77 2.18 -17.77
CA ASP A 253 18.09 0.99 -17.23
C ASP A 253 17.66 0.02 -18.35
N GLY A 254 18.42 -0.02 -19.45
CA GLY A 254 18.08 -0.81 -20.63
C GLY A 254 17.98 -2.32 -20.41
N LYS A 255 18.63 -2.88 -19.37
CA LYS A 255 18.73 -4.34 -19.17
C LYS A 255 18.31 -4.82 -17.78
N TYR A 256 18.34 -3.97 -16.76
CA TYR A 256 18.02 -4.33 -15.38
C TYR A 256 17.04 -3.31 -14.77
N SER A 257 16.00 -3.79 -14.11
CA SER A 257 15.07 -3.00 -13.29
C SER A 257 14.52 -3.86 -12.13
N TYR A 258 15.20 -3.80 -10.99
CA TYR A 258 15.03 -4.77 -9.89
C TYR A 258 15.25 -4.08 -8.53
N ARG A 259 15.08 -4.79 -7.42
CA ARG A 259 15.32 -4.28 -6.05
C ARG A 259 14.56 -3.00 -5.77
N VAL A 260 13.24 -3.12 -5.81
CA VAL A 260 12.36 -1.99 -5.68
C VAL A 260 12.12 -1.59 -4.23
N SER A 261 11.74 -0.34 -4.00
CA SER A 261 11.13 0.11 -2.77
C SER A 261 9.97 1.04 -3.10
N ILE A 262 8.86 0.84 -2.41
CA ILE A 262 7.57 1.45 -2.79
C ILE A 262 6.96 2.13 -1.59
N VAL A 263 6.52 3.37 -1.79
CA VAL A 263 5.71 4.11 -0.81
C VAL A 263 4.49 4.70 -1.50
N LYS A 264 3.43 5.00 -0.73
CA LYS A 264 2.22 5.63 -1.25
C LYS A 264 2.09 7.05 -0.70
N ILE A 265 2.05 8.03 -1.59
CA ILE A 265 1.99 9.47 -1.27
C ILE A 265 0.76 10.04 -1.98
N ASP A 266 -0.14 10.66 -1.22
CA ASP A 266 -1.36 11.32 -1.74
C ASP A 266 -2.25 10.47 -2.66
N GLY A 267 -2.15 9.14 -2.56
CA GLY A 267 -2.91 8.18 -3.38
C GLY A 267 -2.14 7.63 -4.58
N VAL A 268 -0.93 8.12 -4.85
CA VAL A 268 -0.03 7.65 -5.91
C VAL A 268 1.04 6.74 -5.28
N TYR A 269 1.30 5.60 -5.90
CA TYR A 269 2.45 4.77 -5.56
C TYR A 269 3.69 5.35 -6.25
N HIS A 270 4.76 5.49 -5.48
CA HIS A 270 6.08 5.84 -5.94
C HIS A 270 6.99 4.64 -5.73
N LEU A 271 7.71 4.26 -6.76
CA LEU A 271 8.62 3.12 -6.79
C LEU A 271 10.01 3.62 -7.16
N TRP A 272 10.99 3.30 -6.32
CA TRP A 272 12.41 3.43 -6.64
C TRP A 272 12.98 2.06 -6.93
N TYR A 273 13.85 1.96 -7.93
CA TYR A 273 14.40 0.69 -8.39
C TYR A 273 15.86 0.82 -8.75
N SER A 274 16.60 -0.28 -8.62
CA SER A 274 17.96 -0.39 -9.16
C SER A 274 17.89 -0.64 -10.65
N GLY A 275 18.73 0.04 -11.42
CA GLY A 275 18.79 -0.16 -12.87
C GLY A 275 20.19 -0.07 -13.46
N ALA A 276 20.35 -0.70 -14.62
CA ALA A 276 21.56 -0.68 -15.43
C ALA A 276 21.27 -1.08 -16.88
N ASN A 277 22.16 -0.66 -17.78
CA ASN A 277 22.04 -0.93 -19.22
C ASN A 277 22.79 -2.18 -19.68
N GLY A 278 23.46 -2.91 -18.79
CA GLY A 278 24.22 -4.11 -19.15
C GLY A 278 25.63 -3.84 -19.69
N LEU A 279 26.12 -2.60 -19.65
CA LEU A 279 27.43 -2.22 -20.18
C LEU A 279 28.44 -1.88 -19.07
N GLY A 280 29.73 -2.07 -19.36
CA GLY A 280 30.83 -1.72 -18.45
C GLY A 280 31.11 -2.76 -17.36
N SER A 281 32.02 -2.42 -16.43
CA SER A 281 32.42 -3.28 -15.30
C SER A 281 31.30 -3.52 -14.28
N ASP A 282 30.33 -2.61 -14.22
CA ASP A 282 29.25 -2.59 -13.23
C ASP A 282 27.89 -2.75 -13.90
N TYR A 283 27.84 -3.73 -14.83
CA TYR A 283 26.78 -3.91 -15.83
C TYR A 283 25.36 -4.09 -15.27
N TYR A 284 25.19 -4.36 -13.98
CA TYR A 284 23.89 -4.62 -13.36
C TYR A 284 23.45 -3.61 -12.29
N ALA A 285 24.27 -2.63 -11.87
CA ALA A 285 23.96 -1.78 -10.71
C ALA A 285 24.47 -0.33 -10.86
N GLN A 286 24.04 0.35 -11.93
CA GLN A 286 24.56 1.67 -12.31
C GLN A 286 23.81 2.84 -11.66
N GLY A 287 22.54 2.67 -11.30
CA GLY A 287 21.76 3.77 -10.74
C GLY A 287 20.46 3.36 -10.07
N ILE A 288 19.79 4.37 -9.52
CA ILE A 288 18.48 4.27 -8.90
C ILE A 288 17.50 5.09 -9.73
N GLY A 289 16.45 4.45 -10.22
CA GLY A 289 15.37 5.07 -10.98
C GLY A 289 14.15 5.37 -10.12
N HIS A 290 13.17 6.04 -10.74
CA HIS A 290 11.87 6.32 -10.12
C HIS A 290 10.74 6.06 -11.12
N ALA A 291 9.63 5.54 -10.63
CA ALA A 291 8.41 5.33 -11.39
C ALA A 291 7.18 5.59 -10.52
N THR A 292 6.08 5.99 -11.16
CA THR A 292 4.80 6.26 -10.48
C THR A 292 3.68 5.37 -11.00
N SER A 293 2.70 5.08 -10.14
CA SER A 293 1.53 4.28 -10.50
C SER A 293 0.31 4.67 -9.66
N ILE A 294 -0.88 4.61 -10.24
CA ILE A 294 -2.15 4.82 -9.52
C ILE A 294 -2.72 3.52 -8.94
N ASP A 295 -2.28 2.37 -9.46
CA ASP A 295 -2.79 1.04 -9.08
C ASP A 295 -1.70 0.12 -8.51
N GLY A 296 -0.42 0.53 -8.57
CA GLY A 296 0.74 -0.23 -8.14
C GLY A 296 1.16 -1.34 -9.12
N ILE A 297 0.48 -1.45 -10.26
CA ILE A 297 0.69 -2.52 -11.25
C ILE A 297 1.22 -1.93 -12.54
N ASN A 298 0.60 -0.84 -13.02
CA ASN A 298 0.98 -0.16 -14.24
C ASN A 298 1.85 1.04 -13.90
N TRP A 299 3.13 0.97 -14.26
CA TRP A 299 4.14 1.95 -13.88
C TRP A 299 4.51 2.88 -15.03
N VAL A 300 4.63 4.17 -14.72
CA VAL A 300 5.18 5.20 -15.59
C VAL A 300 6.55 5.60 -15.04
N ARG A 301 7.61 5.29 -15.80
CA ARG A 301 8.99 5.59 -15.42
C ARG A 301 9.37 7.03 -15.72
N ASP A 302 10.22 7.59 -14.88
CA ASP A 302 10.96 8.78 -15.22
C ASP A 302 12.12 8.43 -16.16
N SER A 303 12.38 9.31 -17.13
CA SER A 303 13.42 9.07 -18.15
C SER A 303 14.85 9.15 -17.62
N LYS A 304 15.05 9.73 -16.43
CA LYS A 304 16.37 9.94 -15.83
C LYS A 304 16.45 9.21 -14.48
N PRO A 305 17.62 8.65 -14.14
CA PRO A 305 17.82 8.11 -12.80
C PRO A 305 17.80 9.23 -11.77
N VAL A 306 17.37 8.89 -10.55
CA VAL A 306 17.49 9.72 -9.35
C VAL A 306 18.98 9.86 -8.98
N PHE A 307 19.71 8.75 -8.97
CA PHE A 307 21.15 8.70 -8.73
C PHE A 307 21.83 7.76 -9.72
N HIS A 308 23.05 8.09 -10.14
CA HIS A 308 23.84 7.30 -11.09
C HIS A 308 25.32 7.29 -10.74
N ILE A 309 26.05 6.22 -11.03
CA ILE A 309 27.50 6.09 -10.79
C ILE A 309 28.35 7.22 -11.39
N ASN A 310 27.81 7.93 -12.38
CA ASN A 310 28.47 9.03 -13.09
C ASN A 310 28.26 10.41 -12.44
N ASP A 311 27.57 10.49 -11.30
CA ASP A 311 27.30 11.76 -10.59
C ASP A 311 28.53 12.35 -9.89
N GLY A 312 29.72 11.76 -10.08
CA GLY A 312 30.98 12.23 -9.49
C GLY A 312 31.13 11.96 -7.99
N LYS A 313 30.32 11.05 -7.42
CA LYS A 313 30.38 10.65 -6.01
C LYS A 313 31.38 9.51 -5.82
N SER A 314 32.53 9.81 -5.22
CA SER A 314 33.66 8.89 -5.12
C SER A 314 33.38 7.59 -4.37
N TRP A 315 32.41 7.58 -3.45
CA TRP A 315 32.05 6.46 -2.58
C TRP A 315 31.00 5.51 -3.19
N ARG A 316 30.37 5.89 -4.32
CA ARG A 316 29.38 5.07 -5.05
C ARG A 316 29.63 5.01 -6.55
N LYS A 317 30.87 5.25 -6.98
CA LYS A 317 31.22 5.36 -8.41
C LYS A 317 31.27 4.03 -9.16
N ASP A 318 31.32 2.90 -8.46
CA ASP A 318 31.26 1.58 -9.08
C ASP A 318 29.82 1.07 -9.09
N ARG A 319 29.09 1.19 -7.97
CA ARG A 319 27.66 0.82 -7.90
C ARG A 319 26.85 1.79 -7.07
N THR A 320 25.64 2.05 -7.53
CA THR A 320 24.61 2.88 -6.87
C THR A 320 23.27 2.17 -7.01
N TYR A 321 22.78 1.49 -5.96
CA TYR A 321 21.65 0.54 -6.09
C TYR A 321 20.99 0.23 -4.73
N THR A 322 19.98 -0.65 -4.72
CA THR A 322 19.22 -1.16 -3.56
C THR A 322 18.55 -0.07 -2.70
N PRO A 323 17.68 0.76 -3.29
CA PRO A 323 16.96 1.76 -2.51
C PRO A 323 16.05 1.09 -1.47
N SER A 324 16.13 1.57 -0.22
CA SER A 324 15.20 1.31 0.87
C SER A 324 14.59 2.63 1.26
N VAL A 325 13.36 2.87 0.78
CA VAL A 325 12.64 4.14 0.94
C VAL A 325 11.49 3.93 1.92
N ILE A 326 11.39 4.86 2.87
CA ILE A 326 10.27 4.93 3.80
C ILE A 326 9.69 6.34 3.79
N TYR A 327 8.39 6.42 4.06
CA TYR A 327 7.62 7.66 4.08
C TYR A 327 6.75 7.69 5.33
N ASP A 328 6.76 8.82 6.04
CA ASP A 328 5.80 9.10 7.11
C ASP A 328 5.25 10.53 6.92
N LEU A 329 3.95 10.66 6.67
CA LEU A 329 3.29 11.96 6.47
C LEU A 329 3.54 12.94 7.63
N LYS A 330 3.64 12.43 8.87
CA LYS A 330 3.88 13.24 10.08
C LYS A 330 5.35 13.57 10.28
N GLY A 331 6.23 13.06 9.42
CA GLY A 331 7.66 13.01 9.67
C GLY A 331 8.03 11.88 10.63
N PHE A 332 9.33 11.66 10.77
CA PHE A 332 9.86 10.56 11.56
C PHE A 332 10.13 11.00 13.02
N GLU A 333 11.32 10.72 13.55
CA GLU A 333 11.73 11.02 14.93
C GLU A 333 11.58 12.50 15.31
N ALA A 334 11.82 13.41 14.37
CA ALA A 334 11.79 14.86 14.61
C ALA A 334 10.40 15.48 14.38
N GLY A 335 9.49 14.76 13.72
CA GLY A 335 8.25 15.32 13.17
C GLY A 335 8.48 16.27 12.00
N GLY A 336 7.48 16.39 11.12
CA GLY A 336 7.55 17.23 9.92
C GLY A 336 8.57 16.71 8.89
N CYS A 337 9.57 17.52 8.58
CA CYS A 337 10.56 17.22 7.55
C CYS A 337 11.92 16.79 8.15
N PRO A 338 12.65 15.89 7.48
CA PRO A 338 12.27 15.17 6.26
C PRO A 338 11.19 14.11 6.55
N ASN A 339 10.29 13.92 5.59
CA ASN A 339 9.20 12.93 5.66
C ASN A 339 9.35 11.79 4.64
N LEU A 340 10.35 11.86 3.77
CA LEU A 340 10.76 10.78 2.89
C LEU A 340 12.27 10.56 3.04
N LYS A 341 12.66 9.34 3.45
CA LYS A 341 14.06 8.95 3.70
C LYS A 341 14.40 7.75 2.82
N MET A 342 15.61 7.74 2.26
CA MET A 342 16.16 6.64 1.45
C MET A 342 17.52 6.21 2.01
N TRP A 343 17.69 4.91 2.22
CA TRP A 343 18.99 4.27 2.39
C TRP A 343 19.30 3.43 1.16
N PHE A 344 20.55 3.42 0.71
CA PHE A 344 20.92 2.70 -0.50
C PHE A 344 22.38 2.27 -0.48
N THR A 345 22.70 1.22 -1.23
CA THR A 345 24.08 0.74 -1.34
C THR A 345 24.89 1.58 -2.32
N GLY A 346 26.08 1.97 -1.86
CA GLY A 346 27.17 2.51 -2.67
C GLY A 346 28.35 1.54 -2.67
N LYS A 347 29.04 1.43 -3.80
CA LYS A 347 30.28 0.66 -3.90
C LYS A 347 31.41 1.49 -4.51
N THR A 348 32.60 1.31 -3.96
CA THR A 348 33.86 1.72 -4.57
C THR A 348 34.93 0.66 -4.34
N SER A 349 35.60 0.23 -5.40
CA SER A 349 36.56 -0.87 -5.35
C SER A 349 35.95 -2.12 -4.70
N SER A 350 36.43 -2.55 -3.53
CA SER A 350 35.89 -3.68 -2.76
C SER A 350 34.95 -3.27 -1.62
N GLU A 351 34.81 -1.97 -1.37
CA GLU A 351 34.06 -1.41 -0.24
C GLU A 351 32.58 -1.25 -0.60
N TYR A 352 31.71 -1.73 0.29
CA TYR A 352 30.25 -1.64 0.17
C TYR A 352 29.71 -0.94 1.40
N THR A 353 29.01 0.16 1.18
CA THR A 353 28.53 1.04 2.23
C THR A 353 27.05 1.34 2.07
N ILE A 354 26.39 1.70 3.17
CA ILE A 354 25.04 2.22 3.14
C ILE A 354 25.08 3.74 3.24
N ASN A 355 24.34 4.37 2.34
CA ASN A 355 24.29 5.79 2.11
C ASN A 355 22.88 6.30 2.35
N TYR A 356 22.75 7.59 2.56
CA TYR A 356 21.51 8.22 2.98
C TYR A 356 21.17 9.42 2.10
N ALA A 357 19.90 9.52 1.73
CA ALA A 357 19.33 10.69 1.12
C ALA A 357 17.94 10.94 1.72
N ASN A 358 17.49 12.19 1.69
CA ASN A 358 16.16 12.54 2.18
C ASN A 358 15.56 13.67 1.36
N THR A 359 14.26 13.90 1.54
CA THR A 359 13.59 15.07 0.99
C THR A 359 12.32 15.40 1.78
N CYS A 360 11.81 16.58 1.47
CA CYS A 360 10.52 17.08 1.93
C CYS A 360 9.49 16.91 0.83
N VAL A 361 8.60 15.94 1.00
CA VAL A 361 7.42 15.78 0.18
C VAL A 361 6.33 16.66 0.78
N LYS A 362 5.97 17.74 0.08
CA LYS A 362 4.77 18.50 0.45
C LYS A 362 3.58 17.69 -0.02
N SER A 363 2.81 17.12 0.91
CA SER A 363 1.47 16.65 0.55
C SER A 363 0.73 17.82 -0.08
N ALA A 364 0.08 17.58 -1.21
CA ALA A 364 -0.80 18.58 -1.77
C ALA A 364 -1.82 18.92 -0.69
N GLU A 365 -1.83 20.16 -0.19
CA GLU A 365 -3.03 20.70 0.42
C GLU A 365 -4.13 20.48 -0.61
N ARG A 366 -4.99 19.48 -0.40
CA ARG A 366 -6.11 19.22 -1.30
C ARG A 366 -7.04 20.42 -1.23
N LYS A 367 -6.79 21.41 -2.10
CA LYS A 367 -7.86 22.19 -2.72
C LYS A 367 -8.69 21.18 -3.52
N MET A 368 -9.67 20.57 -2.89
CA MET A 368 -10.63 19.67 -3.53
C MET A 368 -11.39 20.43 -4.63
N SER A 369 -10.92 20.33 -5.87
CA SER A 369 -11.73 20.60 -7.05
C SER A 369 -12.55 19.34 -7.36
N LEU A 370 -13.86 19.40 -7.08
CA LEU A 370 -14.86 18.35 -7.31
C LEU A 370 -15.00 18.05 -8.81
N PRO A 371 -14.81 16.80 -9.26
CA PRO A 371 -15.96 16.15 -9.91
C PRO A 371 -16.08 14.60 -9.80
N VAL A 372 -15.33 13.88 -8.93
CA VAL A 372 -15.33 12.39 -8.97
C VAL A 372 -15.64 11.71 -7.62
N LEU A 373 -16.59 12.23 -6.83
CA LEU A 373 -16.94 11.67 -5.51
C LEU A 373 -18.45 11.48 -5.35
N TYR A 374 -19.04 10.50 -6.03
CA TYR A 374 -20.42 10.10 -5.74
C TYR A 374 -20.56 8.58 -5.69
N ASN A 375 -20.58 8.04 -4.47
CA ASN A 375 -21.27 6.80 -4.11
C ASN A 375 -21.58 6.86 -2.60
N VAL A 376 -22.81 7.24 -2.25
CA VAL A 376 -23.28 7.34 -0.86
C VAL A 376 -24.48 6.41 -0.65
N LYS A 377 -24.44 5.64 0.44
CA LYS A 377 -25.50 4.73 0.91
C LYS A 377 -26.14 5.32 2.18
N MET A 378 -27.46 5.38 2.23
CA MET A 378 -28.22 5.71 3.44
C MET A 378 -28.58 4.46 4.24
N ALA A 379 -28.32 4.50 5.55
CA ALA A 379 -28.66 3.52 6.59
C ALA A 379 -28.89 4.38 7.86
N ASP A 380 -29.91 4.29 8.72
CA ASP A 380 -31.00 3.34 9.00
C ASP A 380 -32.14 4.12 9.72
N LEU A 381 -33.35 3.56 9.84
CA LEU A 381 -34.45 4.06 10.69
C LEU A 381 -34.71 3.08 11.85
N LEU A 382 -34.76 3.55 13.11
CA LEU A 382 -35.13 2.71 14.27
C LEU A 382 -36.01 3.45 15.28
N ASN A 383 -37.12 2.82 15.65
CA ASN A 383 -38.09 3.24 16.67
C ASN A 383 -37.85 2.46 17.98
N PRO A 384 -37.59 3.10 19.14
CA PRO A 384 -37.53 2.40 20.41
C PRO A 384 -38.68 2.81 21.35
N SER A 385 -39.49 1.84 21.77
CA SER A 385 -40.15 1.90 23.08
C SER A 385 -39.50 0.91 24.04
N SER A 386 -38.73 1.48 24.98
CA SER A 386 -38.33 0.98 26.31
C SER A 386 -37.15 0.00 26.46
N ASN A 387 -36.17 0.45 27.28
CA ASN A 387 -35.03 -0.20 27.95
C ASN A 387 -33.84 -0.75 27.15
N ILE A 388 -32.72 0.00 27.25
CA ILE A 388 -31.27 -0.31 27.03
C ILE A 388 -30.93 -1.59 26.25
N HIS A 389 -30.28 -1.47 25.07
CA HIS A 389 -29.20 -2.35 24.57
C HIS A 389 -28.45 -1.72 23.36
N TYR A 390 -27.19 -2.09 23.17
CA TYR A 390 -26.20 -1.62 22.17
C TYR A 390 -26.05 -2.59 20.96
N ILE A 391 -25.73 -2.00 19.78
CA ILE A 391 -25.04 -2.47 18.53
C ILE A 391 -25.40 -3.85 17.92
N VAL A 392 -25.83 -3.89 16.63
CA VAL A 392 -25.37 -4.87 15.58
C VAL A 392 -25.54 -4.26 14.17
N GLU A 393 -24.58 -4.55 13.29
CA GLU A 393 -24.56 -4.32 11.84
C GLU A 393 -25.85 -4.75 11.09
N GLY A 394 -26.22 -3.99 10.05
CA GLY A 394 -26.53 -4.59 8.75
C GLY A 394 -27.95 -5.04 8.40
N LYS A 395 -29.04 -4.51 8.97
CA LYS A 395 -30.41 -4.77 8.44
C LYS A 395 -31.38 -3.60 8.61
N PHE A 396 -31.99 -3.19 7.49
CA PHE A 396 -33.09 -2.21 7.41
C PHE A 396 -34.37 -2.80 8.03
N ILE A 397 -35.09 -2.06 8.89
CA ILE A 397 -36.46 -2.45 9.27
C ILE A 397 -37.40 -2.03 8.13
N LYS A 398 -37.99 -3.01 7.44
CA LYS A 398 -39.19 -2.79 6.61
C LYS A 398 -40.39 -2.74 7.57
N ASP A 399 -41.27 -1.76 7.35
CA ASP A 399 -42.58 -1.62 7.98
C ASP A 399 -42.57 -1.03 9.41
N VAL A 400 -42.32 0.27 9.50
CA VAL A 400 -42.48 1.03 10.77
C VAL A 400 -43.95 1.33 10.99
N ILE A 401 -44.51 0.79 12.09
CA ILE A 401 -45.90 1.03 12.51
C ILE A 401 -45.93 2.21 13.50
N LEU A 402 -46.83 3.17 13.26
CA LEU A 402 -47.10 4.33 14.09
C LEU A 402 -48.51 4.21 14.66
N VAL A 403 -48.65 4.44 15.95
CA VAL A 403 -49.96 4.39 16.63
C VAL A 403 -50.64 5.74 16.53
N THR A 404 -51.91 5.75 16.11
CA THR A 404 -52.70 6.97 15.99
C THR A 404 -52.86 7.74 17.30
N ASN A 405 -52.89 9.08 17.19
CA ASN A 405 -53.17 10.03 18.28
C ASN A 405 -52.25 10.03 19.49
N ILE A 406 -51.16 9.27 19.46
CA ILE A 406 -50.09 9.34 20.47
C ILE A 406 -48.77 9.78 19.84
N ASP A 407 -47.84 10.18 20.69
CA ASP A 407 -46.51 10.56 20.26
C ASP A 407 -45.69 9.29 20.03
N ASN A 408 -45.31 9.05 18.77
CA ASN A 408 -44.41 7.96 18.39
C ASN A 408 -43.00 8.56 18.30
N ILE A 409 -42.16 8.23 19.27
CA ILE A 409 -40.85 8.85 19.41
C ILE A 409 -39.79 7.87 18.96
N PHE A 410 -38.96 8.26 18.01
CA PHE A 410 -37.86 7.43 17.51
C PHE A 410 -36.60 8.24 17.29
N GLN A 411 -35.46 7.56 17.14
CA GLN A 411 -34.18 8.22 16.95
C GLN A 411 -33.65 7.95 15.54
N ILE A 412 -33.32 9.01 14.80
CA ILE A 412 -32.63 8.92 13.53
C ILE A 412 -31.16 9.27 13.75
N GLY A 413 -30.27 8.33 13.40
CA GLY A 413 -28.84 8.55 13.35
C GLY A 413 -28.39 8.99 11.95
N VAL A 414 -27.57 10.03 11.89
CA VAL A 414 -26.87 10.48 10.68
C VAL A 414 -25.38 10.27 10.91
N GLU A 415 -24.81 9.28 10.22
CA GLU A 415 -23.38 8.97 10.26
C GLU A 415 -22.73 9.41 8.94
N ASN A 416 -21.65 10.21 9.05
CA ASN A 416 -20.82 10.54 7.90
C ASN A 416 -19.59 9.62 7.84
N LYS A 417 -19.61 8.63 6.94
CA LYS A 417 -18.48 7.72 6.68
C LYS A 417 -17.45 8.29 5.71
N GLY A 418 -17.62 9.54 5.28
CA GLY A 418 -16.67 10.27 4.44
C GLY A 418 -15.43 10.71 5.23
N ILE A 419 -14.37 11.04 4.50
CA ILE A 419 -13.06 11.40 5.09
C ILE A 419 -13.12 12.76 5.84
N LEU A 420 -14.09 13.63 5.51
CA LEU A 420 -14.30 14.92 6.17
C LEU A 420 -15.44 14.84 7.18
N LYS A 421 -15.21 15.36 8.40
CA LYS A 421 -16.26 15.47 9.43
C LYS A 421 -17.41 16.36 8.95
N ALA A 422 -18.63 15.85 9.12
CA ALA A 422 -19.87 16.61 8.94
C ALA A 422 -20.03 17.60 10.11
N LYS A 423 -20.45 18.85 9.86
CA LYS A 423 -20.66 19.87 10.91
C LYS A 423 -21.92 20.68 10.66
N ASN A 424 -22.57 21.16 11.72
CA ASN A 424 -23.85 21.90 11.65
C ASN A 424 -24.91 21.11 10.88
N ILE A 425 -25.07 19.84 11.27
CA ILE A 425 -26.04 18.97 10.62
C ILE A 425 -27.42 19.34 11.14
N THR A 426 -28.39 19.33 10.23
CA THR A 426 -29.80 19.52 10.49
C THR A 426 -30.57 18.43 9.76
N LEU A 427 -31.58 17.88 10.43
CA LEU A 427 -32.57 17.00 9.84
C LEU A 427 -33.89 17.77 9.75
N SER A 428 -34.44 17.89 8.55
CA SER A 428 -35.74 18.50 8.26
C SER A 428 -36.65 17.51 7.52
N VAL A 429 -37.91 17.90 7.35
CA VAL A 429 -38.88 17.18 6.51
C VAL A 429 -39.32 18.12 5.39
N GLU A 430 -39.19 17.68 4.15
CA GLU A 430 -39.57 18.46 2.97
C GLU A 430 -41.00 18.15 2.51
N GLU A 431 -41.43 16.89 2.63
CA GLU A 431 -42.75 16.44 2.18
C GLU A 431 -43.35 15.44 3.18
N TYR A 432 -44.58 15.70 3.67
CA TYR A 432 -45.32 14.80 4.55
C TYR A 432 -46.84 15.05 4.50
N PRO A 433 -47.69 14.08 4.86
CA PRO A 433 -49.14 14.26 4.87
C PRO A 433 -49.56 15.26 5.95
N SER A 434 -50.51 16.15 5.64
CA SER A 434 -50.97 17.21 6.55
C SER A 434 -51.66 16.71 7.82
N CYS A 435 -52.00 15.42 7.91
CA CYS A 435 -52.58 14.79 9.10
C CYS A 435 -51.53 14.23 10.07
N ILE A 436 -50.24 14.41 9.79
CA ILE A 436 -49.13 13.96 10.65
C ILE A 436 -48.41 15.18 11.21
N ASP A 437 -48.38 15.29 12.54
CA ASP A 437 -47.53 16.27 13.21
C ASP A 437 -46.14 15.66 13.46
N ILE A 438 -45.07 16.38 13.10
CA ILE A 438 -43.68 15.91 13.23
C ILE A 438 -42.86 16.97 13.96
N HIS A 439 -42.15 16.55 15.00
CA HIS A 439 -41.20 17.38 15.73
C HIS A 439 -39.83 16.70 15.74
N ILE A 440 -38.77 17.45 15.45
CA ILE A 440 -37.39 16.96 15.40
C ILE A 440 -36.56 17.71 16.44
N ASN A 441 -36.01 16.97 17.39
CA ASN A 441 -35.13 17.49 18.44
C ASN A 441 -33.72 16.90 18.26
N PRO A 442 -32.68 17.72 18.08
CA PRO A 442 -31.31 17.21 18.03
C PRO A 442 -30.88 16.68 19.41
N VAL A 443 -30.31 15.47 19.45
CA VAL A 443 -29.84 14.83 20.69
C VAL A 443 -28.36 14.47 20.53
N TYR A 444 -27.50 15.23 21.21
CA TYR A 444 -26.03 15.15 21.20
C TYR A 444 -25.35 15.40 19.83
N ALA A 445 -24.35 16.28 19.82
CA ALA A 445 -23.58 16.64 18.63
C ALA A 445 -22.11 16.21 18.77
N ASP A 446 -21.67 15.37 17.84
CA ASP A 446 -20.28 14.97 17.57
C ASP A 446 -19.62 14.02 18.60
N ILE A 447 -19.97 12.73 18.53
CA ILE A 447 -19.23 11.65 19.22
C ILE A 447 -18.10 11.15 18.28
N PRO A 448 -16.81 11.27 18.65
CA PRO A 448 -15.68 10.75 17.88
C PRO A 448 -15.67 9.20 17.85
N PRO A 449 -15.14 8.53 16.80
CA PRO A 449 -14.31 9.07 15.72
C PRO A 449 -15.02 9.29 14.36
N LYS A 450 -16.32 8.95 14.22
CA LYS A 450 -17.03 8.90 12.91
C LYS A 450 -18.09 10.00 12.67
N SER A 451 -18.13 11.05 13.51
CA SER A 451 -19.09 12.18 13.43
C SER A 451 -20.54 11.72 13.16
N ILE A 452 -21.13 11.16 14.21
CA ILE A 452 -22.52 10.69 14.23
C ILE A 452 -23.37 11.73 14.94
N TYR A 453 -24.53 12.06 14.35
CA TYR A 453 -25.53 12.96 14.91
C TYR A 453 -26.83 12.20 15.11
N TYR A 454 -27.46 12.36 16.26
CA TYR A 454 -28.75 11.74 16.53
C TYR A 454 -29.84 12.80 16.64
N TYR A 455 -31.02 12.48 16.11
CA TYR A 455 -32.21 13.30 16.20
C TYR A 455 -33.30 12.45 16.80
N GLU A 456 -33.92 12.93 17.86
CA GLU A 456 -35.19 12.38 18.33
C GLU A 456 -36.30 12.99 17.47
N VAL A 457 -37.05 12.13 16.79
CA VAL A 457 -38.16 12.51 15.93
C VAL A 457 -39.43 11.98 16.56
N THR A 458 -40.31 12.91 16.93
CA THR A 458 -41.64 12.61 17.45
C THR A 458 -42.65 12.77 16.32
N ILE A 459 -43.34 11.69 15.98
CA ILE A 459 -44.41 11.67 14.99
C ILE A 459 -45.73 11.36 15.68
N LYS A 460 -46.71 12.25 15.52
CA LYS A 460 -48.07 12.06 15.99
C LYS A 460 -49.04 12.02 14.81
N PRO A 461 -49.36 10.83 14.28
CA PRO A 461 -50.31 10.71 13.19
C PRO A 461 -51.74 10.84 13.72
N LYS A 462 -52.50 11.77 13.15
CA LYS A 462 -53.95 11.91 13.31
C LYS A 462 -54.70 11.38 12.07
N CYS A 463 -53.98 10.69 11.19
CA CYS A 463 -54.50 10.10 9.97
C CYS A 463 -55.31 8.83 10.28
N ASN A 464 -56.21 8.45 9.38
CA ASN A 464 -56.82 7.12 9.44
C ASN A 464 -55.76 6.04 9.23
N PRO A 465 -55.96 4.82 9.79
CA PRO A 465 -55.03 3.72 9.59
C PRO A 465 -54.75 3.45 8.09
N GLY A 466 -53.48 3.25 7.74
CA GLY A 466 -53.05 3.17 6.34
C GLY A 466 -51.56 3.42 6.17
N THR A 467 -51.08 3.42 4.93
CA THR A 467 -49.65 3.59 4.63
C THR A 467 -49.38 5.00 4.09
N TYR A 468 -48.40 5.67 4.68
CA TYR A 468 -48.05 7.07 4.42
C TYR A 468 -46.55 7.22 4.17
N LYS A 469 -46.15 8.26 3.44
CA LYS A 469 -44.75 8.53 3.13
C LYS A 469 -44.31 9.88 3.66
N ILE A 470 -43.10 9.96 4.17
CA ILE A 470 -42.49 11.18 4.71
C ILE A 470 -41.08 11.30 4.11
N LYS A 471 -40.76 12.46 3.53
CA LYS A 471 -39.47 12.75 2.92
C LYS A 471 -38.64 13.63 3.84
N PHE A 472 -37.60 13.03 4.40
CA PHE A 472 -36.63 13.71 5.24
C PHE A 472 -35.48 14.27 4.42
N LYS A 473 -34.91 15.37 4.87
CA LYS A 473 -33.71 15.97 4.30
C LYS A 473 -32.69 16.20 5.41
N VAL A 474 -31.47 15.75 5.15
CA VAL A 474 -30.31 16.01 6.00
C VAL A 474 -29.45 17.03 5.28
N GLU A 475 -29.14 18.13 5.94
CA GLU A 475 -28.28 19.18 5.41
C GLU A 475 -27.25 19.60 6.44
N GLY A 476 -26.07 19.98 5.98
CA GLY A 476 -25.04 20.56 6.81
C GLY A 476 -23.73 20.72 6.05
N LYS A 477 -22.69 21.13 6.75
CA LYS A 477 -21.38 21.29 6.13
C LYS A 477 -20.84 19.91 5.75
N ASN A 478 -20.59 19.73 4.45
CA ASN A 478 -20.10 18.50 3.82
C ASN A 478 -21.09 17.33 3.79
N ILE A 479 -22.40 17.57 3.93
CA ILE A 479 -23.45 16.55 3.77
C ILE A 479 -24.78 17.20 3.35
N SER A 480 -25.42 16.65 2.30
CA SER A 480 -26.77 17.05 1.87
C SER A 480 -27.44 15.86 1.20
N GLN A 481 -28.59 15.43 1.71
CA GLN A 481 -29.29 14.25 1.20
C GLN A 481 -30.77 14.25 1.52
N GLU A 482 -31.59 13.74 0.61
CA GLU A 482 -33.03 13.54 0.82
C GLU A 482 -33.40 12.06 0.79
N LYS A 483 -34.35 11.66 1.64
CA LYS A 483 -34.85 10.30 1.71
C LYS A 483 -36.32 10.22 2.06
N GLU A 484 -37.07 9.52 1.21
CA GLU A 484 -38.45 9.15 1.49
C GLU A 484 -38.52 7.83 2.27
N LEU A 485 -39.37 7.83 3.30
CA LEU A 485 -39.64 6.70 4.17
C LEU A 485 -41.14 6.42 4.22
N VAL A 486 -41.48 5.15 4.34
CA VAL A 486 -42.86 4.68 4.34
C VAL A 486 -43.23 4.17 5.73
N PHE A 487 -44.32 4.69 6.29
CA PHE A 487 -44.85 4.35 7.61
C PHE A 487 -46.25 3.79 7.48
N ARG A 488 -46.59 2.81 8.30
CA ARG A 488 -47.96 2.35 8.46
C ARG A 488 -48.53 2.96 9.73
N VAL A 489 -49.68 3.61 9.62
CA VAL A 489 -50.42 4.12 10.77
C VAL A 489 -51.46 3.07 11.14
N GLU A 490 -51.52 2.69 12.41
CA GLU A 490 -52.50 1.75 12.98
C GLU A 490 -53.32 2.39 14.10
#